data_AF-K6U6J3-F1
#
_entry.id   AF-K6U6J3-F1
#
_cell.length_a   1.000
_cell.length_b   1.000
_cell.length_c   1.000
_cell.angle_alpha   90.00
_cell.angle_beta   90.00
_cell.angle_gamma   90.00
#
_symmetry.space_group_name_H-M   'P 1'
#
loop_
_entity.id
_entity.type
_entity.pdbx_description
1 polymer ?
#
loop_
_entity_poly.entity_id
_entity_poly.type
_entity_poly.pdbx_seq_one_letter_code
_entity_poly.pdbx_strand_id
1 'polypeptide(L)'
;MQIKKFFILVFIFMFMFGEVSKADQIPTATTLKQGIYNISPEHEGLYRNVKLITPDKNVTITLLDASGAQILFVKLNDTKEYLKVGPIKKGETLIIAGEGEISMTH
;
A
#
# COMPACT_ATOMS: atom_id res chain seq x y z
N MET A 1 -55.28 5.99 2.72
CA MET A 1 -54.35 6.91 3.42
C MET A 1 -53.29 6.19 4.26
N GLN A 2 -53.57 5.00 4.79
CA GLN A 2 -52.66 4.26 5.68
C GLN A 2 -51.46 3.64 4.96
N ILE A 3 -51.66 3.12 3.75
CA ILE A 3 -50.57 2.45 3.00
C ILE A 3 -49.46 3.42 2.57
N LYS A 4 -49.81 4.67 2.25
CA LYS A 4 -48.83 5.74 1.95
C LYS A 4 -47.95 6.04 3.17
N LYS A 5 -48.54 6.05 4.37
CA LYS A 5 -47.80 6.26 5.63
C LYS A 5 -46.90 5.08 5.98
N PHE A 6 -47.32 3.86 5.65
CA PHE A 6 -46.52 2.66 5.81
C PHE A 6 -45.24 2.69 4.96
N PHE A 7 -45.34 3.06 3.67
CA PHE A 7 -44.16 3.19 2.80
C PHE A 7 -43.19 4.28 3.27
N ILE A 8 -43.70 5.40 3.78
CA ILE A 8 -42.86 6.47 4.33
C ILE A 8 -42.09 5.96 5.55
N LEU A 9 -42.75 5.22 6.44
CA LEU A 9 -42.12 4.65 7.63
C LEU A 9 -41.01 3.66 7.25
N VAL A 10 -41.27 2.79 6.27
CA VAL A 10 -40.28 1.81 5.77
C VAL A 10 -39.06 2.52 5.18
N PHE A 11 -39.27 3.56 4.38
CA PHE A 11 -38.17 4.34 3.80
C PHE A 11 -37.29 4.99 4.87
N ILE A 12 -37.89 5.60 5.89
CA ILE A 12 -37.15 6.22 7.00
C ILE A 12 -36.34 5.15 7.77
N PHE A 13 -36.91 3.95 7.96
CA PHE A 13 -36.24 2.86 8.66
C PHE A 13 -35.00 2.36 7.90
N MET A 14 -35.05 2.27 6.57
CA MET A 14 -33.89 1.88 5.76
C MET A 14 -32.72 2.87 5.88
N PHE A 15 -32.99 4.17 6.03
CA PHE A 15 -31.92 5.16 6.19
C PHE A 15 -31.37 5.23 7.62
N MET A 16 -32.18 4.93 8.64
CA MET A 16 -31.72 4.95 10.04
C MET A 16 -30.92 3.70 10.43
N PHE A 17 -31.25 2.55 9.86
CA PHE A 17 -30.65 1.25 10.22
C PHE A 17 -29.83 0.62 9.10
N GLY A 18 -29.69 1.32 7.96
CA GLY A 18 -28.78 0.91 6.90
C GLY A 18 -27.34 1.12 7.34
N GLU A 19 -26.65 0.06 7.71
CA GLU A 19 -25.19 0.10 7.82
C GLU A 19 -24.63 0.41 6.43
N VAL A 20 -24.07 1.61 6.27
CA VAL A 20 -23.28 1.93 5.07
C VAL A 20 -22.04 1.07 5.16
N SER A 21 -21.99 -0.01 4.38
CA SER A 21 -20.75 -0.77 4.20
C SER A 21 -19.67 0.23 3.79
N LYS A 22 -18.69 0.45 4.67
CA LYS A 22 -17.54 1.27 4.35
C LYS A 22 -16.93 0.62 3.11
N ALA A 23 -16.75 1.39 2.04
CA ALA A 23 -16.05 0.89 0.87
C ALA A 23 -14.73 0.30 1.35
N ASP A 24 -14.52 -1.00 1.10
CA ASP A 24 -13.25 -1.65 1.33
C ASP A 24 -12.18 -0.77 0.69
N GLN A 25 -11.12 -0.50 1.46
CA GLN A 25 -10.01 0.33 1.00
C GLN A 25 -9.62 -0.14 -0.40
N ILE A 26 -9.50 0.81 -1.33
CA ILE A 26 -8.99 0.57 -2.69
C ILE A 26 -7.78 -0.36 -2.52
N PRO A 27 -7.71 -1.50 -3.23
CA PRO A 27 -6.64 -2.46 -3.02
C PRO A 27 -5.30 -1.77 -3.27
N THR A 28 -4.61 -1.41 -2.20
CA THR A 28 -3.22 -0.95 -2.26
C THR A 28 -2.41 -2.15 -2.69
N ALA A 29 -1.88 -2.09 -3.91
CA ALA A 29 -0.98 -3.12 -4.41
C ALA A 29 0.21 -3.22 -3.45
N THR A 30 0.22 -4.28 -2.64
CA THR A 30 1.34 -4.60 -1.74
C THR A 30 2.50 -5.22 -2.51
N THR A 31 2.27 -5.65 -3.74
CA THR A 31 3.31 -6.21 -4.62
C THR A 31 3.76 -5.19 -5.66
N LEU A 32 5.06 -4.97 -5.72
CA LEU A 32 5.71 -4.04 -6.65
C LEU A 32 6.68 -4.80 -7.56
N LYS A 33 6.68 -4.43 -8.85
CA LYS A 33 7.59 -4.97 -9.87
C LYS A 33 8.73 -3.98 -10.11
N GLN A 34 9.58 -4.29 -11.09
CA GLN A 34 10.57 -3.33 -11.58
C GLN A 34 9.91 -1.99 -11.96
N GLY A 35 10.47 -0.89 -11.46
CA GLY A 35 9.95 0.45 -11.70
C GLY A 35 10.47 1.51 -10.75
N ILE A 36 10.01 2.74 -10.99
CA ILE A 36 10.27 3.91 -10.15
C ILE A 36 8.94 4.35 -9.56
N TYR A 37 8.86 4.43 -8.24
CA TYR A 37 7.65 4.67 -7.48
C TYR A 37 7.84 5.89 -6.57
N ASN A 38 6.99 6.90 -6.76
CA ASN A 38 6.88 7.98 -5.78
C ASN A 38 6.11 7.45 -4.58
N ILE A 39 6.67 7.56 -3.38
CA ILE A 39 6.02 7.05 -2.18
C ILE A 39 4.89 8.01 -1.78
N SER A 40 3.68 7.48 -1.59
CA SER A 40 2.53 8.28 -1.20
C SER A 40 2.77 8.94 0.18
N PRO A 41 2.39 10.22 0.36
CA PRO A 41 2.44 10.89 1.66
C PRO A 41 1.67 10.17 2.78
N GLU A 42 0.69 9.32 2.44
CA GLU A 42 -0.04 8.50 3.42
C GLU A 42 0.84 7.50 4.19
N HIS A 43 2.06 7.27 3.72
CA HIS A 43 3.03 6.39 4.37
C HIS A 43 4.02 7.13 5.28
N GLU A 44 3.95 8.46 5.36
CA GLU A 44 4.87 9.30 6.14
C GLU A 44 4.91 8.90 7.63
N GLY A 45 6.13 8.78 8.17
CA GLY A 45 6.39 8.37 9.55
C GLY A 45 6.26 6.87 9.82
N LEU A 46 5.81 6.08 8.84
CA LEU A 46 5.63 4.64 9.00
C LEU A 46 6.88 3.85 8.59
N TYR A 47 7.06 2.68 9.20
CA TYR A 47 7.99 1.67 8.72
C TYR A 47 7.24 0.68 7.82
N ARG A 48 7.96 0.08 6.87
CA ARG A 48 7.46 -0.97 5.98
C ARG A 48 8.41 -2.15 5.99
N ASN A 49 7.85 -3.34 5.99
CA ASN A 49 8.58 -4.57 5.77
C ASN A 49 8.57 -4.84 4.27
N VAL A 50 9.77 -4.97 3.70
CA VAL A 50 9.98 -5.24 2.29
C VAL A 50 10.60 -6.62 2.14
N LYS A 51 10.07 -7.41 1.22
CA LYS A 51 10.47 -8.79 1.02
C LYS A 51 10.44 -9.18 -0.45
N LEU A 52 11.46 -9.90 -0.92
CA LEU A 52 11.42 -10.58 -2.20
C LEU A 52 10.41 -11.73 -2.15
N ILE A 53 9.46 -11.76 -3.08
CA ILE A 53 8.45 -12.83 -3.16
C ILE A 53 8.66 -13.78 -4.33
N THR A 54 9.47 -13.41 -5.32
CA THR A 54 9.78 -14.26 -6.47
C THR A 54 11.00 -15.14 -6.18
N PRO A 55 10.86 -16.48 -6.12
CA PRO A 55 12.00 -17.38 -5.95
C PRO A 55 12.98 -17.30 -7.10
N ASP A 56 14.26 -17.60 -6.84
CA ASP A 56 15.34 -17.68 -7.83
C ASP A 56 15.57 -16.41 -8.66
N LYS A 57 15.05 -15.27 -8.20
CA LYS A 57 15.23 -13.95 -8.80
C LYS A 57 15.93 -13.01 -7.83
N ASN A 58 16.57 -12.00 -8.38
CA ASN A 58 17.23 -10.95 -7.62
C ASN A 58 16.51 -9.62 -7.86
N VAL A 59 16.42 -8.81 -6.81
CA VAL A 59 15.92 -7.44 -6.88
C VAL A 59 16.88 -6.52 -6.16
N THR A 60 17.15 -5.36 -6.74
CA THR A 60 17.84 -4.26 -6.08
C THR A 60 16.82 -3.18 -5.74
N ILE A 61 16.79 -2.80 -4.47
CA ILE A 61 15.96 -1.72 -3.94
C ILE A 61 16.87 -0.53 -3.70
N THR A 62 16.49 0.61 -4.28
CA THR A 62 17.11 1.90 -4.00
C THR A 62 16.05 2.86 -3.46
N LEU A 63 16.36 3.55 -2.37
CA LEU A 63 15.51 4.63 -1.85
C LEU A 63 16.26 5.94 -2.00
N LEU A 64 15.60 6.91 -2.62
CA LEU A 64 16.07 8.28 -2.73
C LEU A 64 15.26 9.17 -1.79
N ASP A 65 15.91 10.13 -1.15
CA ASP A 65 15.22 11.19 -0.42
C ASP A 65 14.64 12.25 -1.36
N ALA A 66 13.94 13.24 -0.79
CA ALA A 66 13.32 14.31 -1.56
C ALA A 66 14.30 15.21 -2.34
N SER A 67 15.60 15.16 -2.02
CA SER A 67 16.66 15.86 -2.78
C SER A 67 17.23 15.01 -3.92
N GLY A 68 16.81 13.75 -4.03
CA GLY A 68 17.37 12.76 -4.95
C GLY A 68 18.64 12.07 -4.40
N ALA A 69 19.01 12.31 -3.15
CA ALA A 69 20.15 11.63 -2.54
C ALA A 69 19.78 10.19 -2.18
N GLN A 70 20.67 9.25 -2.50
CA GLN A 70 20.46 7.85 -2.17
C GLN A 70 20.63 7.61 -0.67
N ILE A 71 19.58 7.12 -0.01
CA ILE A 71 19.56 6.83 1.42
C ILE A 71 19.49 5.32 1.72
N LEU A 72 19.13 4.49 0.74
CA LEU A 72 19.17 3.03 0.85
C LEU A 72 19.57 2.42 -0.50
N PHE A 73 20.40 1.38 -0.45
CA PHE A 73 20.72 0.53 -1.58
C PHE A 73 20.94 -0.90 -1.09
N VAL A 74 20.02 -1.80 -1.42
CA VAL A 74 20.04 -3.19 -0.94
C VAL A 74 19.68 -4.13 -2.07
N LYS A 75 20.43 -5.23 -2.20
CA LYS A 75 20.07 -6.35 -3.07
C LYS A 75 19.41 -7.43 -2.23
N LEU A 76 18.23 -7.86 -2.65
CA LEU A 76 17.53 -9.04 -2.14
C LEU A 76 17.69 -10.20 -3.13
N ASN A 77 18.11 -11.34 -2.61
CA ASN A 77 18.31 -12.59 -3.36
C ASN A 77 17.73 -13.83 -2.65
N ASP A 78 17.17 -13.66 -1.45
CA ASP A 78 16.50 -14.71 -0.69
C ASP A 78 15.06 -14.29 -0.35
N THR A 79 14.11 -15.21 -0.58
CA THR A 79 12.69 -15.06 -0.23
C THR A 79 12.42 -15.27 1.26
N LYS A 80 13.44 -15.49 2.09
CA LYS A 80 13.29 -15.56 3.56
C LYS A 80 13.70 -14.28 4.26
N GLU A 81 14.41 -13.39 3.56
CA GLU A 81 14.88 -12.13 4.13
C GLU A 81 13.77 -11.08 4.16
N TYR A 82 13.77 -10.29 5.24
CA TYR A 82 12.92 -9.13 5.42
C TYR A 82 13.79 -7.90 5.63
N LEU A 83 13.51 -6.85 4.87
CA LEU A 83 14.15 -5.55 5.00
C LEU A 83 13.15 -4.56 5.59
N LYS A 84 13.45 -4.02 6.77
CA LYS A 84 12.65 -2.96 7.37
C LYS A 84 13.12 -1.60 6.81
N VAL A 85 12.23 -0.91 6.10
CA VAL A 85 12.48 0.40 5.50
C VAL A 85 11.67 1.46 6.26
N GLY A 86 12.31 2.57 6.63
CA GLY A 86 11.65 3.71 7.26
C GLY A 86 12.46 4.33 8.40
N PRO A 87 11.93 5.37 9.06
CA PRO A 87 10.58 5.91 8.84
C PRO A 87 10.51 6.63 7.49
N ILE A 88 9.48 6.32 6.70
CA ILE A 88 9.27 6.92 5.37
C ILE A 88 9.08 8.43 5.52
N LYS A 89 9.75 9.21 4.67
CA LYS A 89 9.59 10.66 4.62
C LYS A 89 8.90 11.10 3.34
N LYS A 90 8.20 12.22 3.42
CA LYS A 90 7.55 12.83 2.27
C LYS A 90 8.55 13.14 1.15
N GLY A 91 8.18 12.78 -0.08
CA GLY A 91 8.99 13.05 -1.26
C GLY A 91 10.06 12.00 -1.54
N GLU A 92 10.12 10.91 -0.77
CA GLU A 92 10.99 9.79 -1.08
C GLU A 92 10.53 9.03 -2.34
N THR A 93 11.52 8.51 -3.08
CA THR A 93 11.30 7.72 -4.29
C THR A 93 11.91 6.33 -4.11
N LEU A 94 11.09 5.31 -4.31
CA LEU A 94 11.49 3.91 -4.31
C LEU A 94 11.79 3.45 -5.75
N ILE A 95 12.97 2.88 -5.97
CA ILE A 95 13.37 2.30 -7.24
C ILE A 95 13.59 0.80 -7.04
N ILE A 96 12.98 0.01 -7.91
CA ILE A 96 13.06 -1.45 -7.92
C ILE A 96 13.68 -1.83 -9.26
N ALA A 97 14.82 -2.51 -9.22
CA ALA A 97 15.54 -2.98 -10.41
C ALA A 97 15.75 -4.49 -10.34
N GLY A 98 15.44 -5.22 -11.42
CA GLY A 98 15.57 -6.67 -11.52
C GLY A 98 14.27 -7.37 -11.88
N GLU A 99 14.35 -8.68 -12.08
CA GLU A 99 13.24 -9.49 -12.59
C GLU A 99 12.31 -10.03 -11.49
N GLY A 100 12.67 -9.85 -10.21
CA GLY A 100 11.82 -10.26 -9.10
C GLY A 100 10.79 -9.21 -8.71
N GLU A 101 9.77 -9.65 -7.98
CA GLU A 101 8.75 -8.80 -7.37
C GLU A 101 8.99 -8.72 -5.86
N ILE A 102 8.67 -7.57 -5.27
CA ILE A 102 8.74 -7.37 -3.83
C ILE A 102 7.35 -7.17 -3.25
N SER A 103 7.15 -7.64 -2.03
CA SER A 103 6.01 -7.29 -1.21
C SER A 103 6.40 -6.22 -0.20
N MET A 104 5.57 -5.20 -0.06
CA MET A 104 5.69 -4.13 0.93
C MET A 104 4.47 -4.17 1.86
N THR A 105 4.71 -4.52 3.12
CA THR A 105 3.66 -4.66 4.14
C THR A 105 3.95 -3.80 5.36
N HIS A 106 2.94 -3.66 6.23
CA HIS A 106 3.09 -3.05 7.55
C HIS A 106 3.99 -3.90 8.48
#